data_AF-A0A251RME6-F1
#
_entry.id   AF-A0A251RME6-F1
#
_cell.length_a   1.000
_cell.length_b   1.000
_cell.length_c   1.000
_cell.angle_alpha   90.00
_cell.angle_beta   90.00
_cell.angle_gamma   90.00
#
_symmetry.space_group_name_H-M   'P 1'
#
loop_
_entity.id
_entity.type
_entity.pdbx_description
1 polymer ?
#
loop_
_entity_poly.entity_id
_entity_poly.type
_entity_poly.pdbx_seq_one_letter_code
_entity_poly.pdbx_strand_id
1 'polypeptide(L)'
;MLTSLRRKKMDPYKYRPDIVHEALRRIMDTRLCKAGRLHAVYIRTDEGVLIKVEPRATIPESLEKFCCMMSQLLQKFSIKSTGGRGSLLRVVKNPVAQHLPANSLKIGLSLSSQKAVDLRDYVHDVSDNANLVFVVGAMAHGRIESENVDDIISVSDYPLSAVVCLERISMALERKWNIL
;
A
#
# COMPACT_ATOMS: atom_id res chain seq x y z
N MET A 1 -1.11 19.08 -14.44
CA MET A 1 -1.65 18.68 -13.11
C MET A 1 -1.60 19.82 -12.09
N LEU A 2 -0.44 20.47 -11.85
CA LEU A 2 -0.30 21.62 -10.94
C LEU A 2 -1.19 22.83 -11.28
N THR A 3 -1.38 23.11 -12.57
CA THR A 3 -2.22 24.20 -13.08
C THR A 3 -3.72 24.00 -12.81
N SER A 4 -4.21 22.76 -12.76
CA SER A 4 -5.62 22.44 -12.46
C SER A 4 -5.94 22.48 -10.96
N LEU A 5 -4.97 22.19 -10.09
CA LEU A 5 -5.14 22.22 -8.62
C LEU A 5 -5.29 23.65 -8.10
N ARG A 6 -4.51 24.60 -8.64
CA ARG A 6 -4.59 26.03 -8.28
C ARG A 6 -5.95 26.64 -8.63
N ARG A 7 -6.58 26.21 -9.73
CA ARG A 7 -7.93 26.65 -10.12
C ARG A 7 -9.02 26.17 -9.15
N LYS A 8 -8.80 25.06 -8.44
CA LYS A 8 -9.74 24.52 -7.45
C LYS A 8 -9.43 24.91 -6.00
N LYS A 9 -8.50 25.86 -5.76
CA LYS A 9 -7.99 26.23 -4.41
C LYS A 9 -7.52 25.02 -3.58
N MET A 10 -7.03 23.98 -4.24
CA MET A 10 -6.53 22.77 -3.60
C MET A 10 -5.05 22.93 -3.29
N ASP A 11 -4.64 22.60 -2.06
CA ASP A 11 -3.24 22.66 -1.62
C ASP A 11 -2.40 21.58 -2.34
N PRO A 12 -1.50 21.95 -3.27
CA PRO A 12 -0.71 20.98 -4.03
C PRO A 12 0.19 20.09 -3.15
N TYR A 13 0.51 20.53 -1.93
CA TYR A 13 1.32 19.75 -0.99
C TYR A 13 0.55 18.59 -0.34
N LYS A 14 -0.79 18.66 -0.34
CA LYS A 14 -1.66 17.58 0.15
C LYS A 14 -2.01 16.57 -0.95
N TYR A 15 -2.24 17.03 -2.18
CA TYR A 15 -2.64 16.17 -3.29
C TYR A 15 -1.42 15.58 -4.01
N ARG A 16 -0.90 14.48 -3.46
CA ARG A 16 0.31 13.79 -3.94
C ARG A 16 0.04 12.36 -4.45
N PRO A 17 -0.72 12.22 -5.55
CA PRO A 17 -1.02 10.90 -6.13
C PRO A 17 0.24 10.17 -6.66
N ASP A 18 1.35 10.90 -6.86
CA ASP A 18 2.65 10.37 -7.21
C ASP A 18 3.21 9.42 -6.14
N ILE A 19 2.98 9.68 -4.85
CA ILE A 19 3.49 8.81 -3.78
C ILE A 19 2.87 7.42 -3.86
N VAL A 20 1.54 7.34 -4.00
CA VAL A 20 0.84 6.05 -4.13
C VAL A 20 1.13 5.39 -5.49
N HIS A 21 1.34 6.18 -6.55
CA HIS A 21 1.73 5.68 -7.86
C HIS A 21 3.09 4.97 -7.82
N GLU A 22 4.10 5.62 -7.26
CA GLU A 22 5.44 5.06 -7.09
C GLU A 22 5.44 3.84 -6.15
N ALA A 23 4.70 3.92 -5.04
CA ALA A 23 4.55 2.83 -4.08
C ALA A 23 3.94 1.58 -4.75
N LEU A 24 2.86 1.74 -5.51
CA LEU A 24 2.21 0.64 -6.23
C LEU A 24 3.13 0.03 -7.28
N ARG A 25 3.82 0.86 -8.08
CA ARG A 25 4.78 0.35 -9.07
C ARG A 25 5.90 -0.43 -8.38
N ARG A 26 6.43 0.09 -7.27
CA ARG A 26 7.51 -0.57 -6.54
C ARG A 26 7.07 -1.92 -5.98
N ILE A 27 5.98 -1.97 -5.22
CA ILE A 27 5.55 -3.21 -4.56
C ILE A 27 5.21 -4.30 -5.56
N MET A 28 4.63 -3.95 -6.72
CA MET A 28 4.28 -4.91 -7.76
C MET A 28 5.48 -5.44 -8.53
N ASP A 29 6.60 -4.71 -8.57
CA ASP A 29 7.83 -5.15 -9.21
C ASP A 29 8.73 -6.01 -8.31
N THR A 30 8.41 -6.13 -7.02
CA THR A 30 9.16 -6.95 -6.06
C THR A 30 9.13 -8.44 -6.43
N ARG A 31 10.13 -9.19 -5.96
CA ARG A 31 10.13 -10.65 -6.10
C ARG A 31 9.03 -11.27 -5.27
N LEU A 32 8.71 -10.66 -4.12
CA LEU A 32 7.55 -11.01 -3.30
C LEU A 32 6.26 -11.09 -4.13
N CYS A 33 6.00 -10.06 -4.95
CA CYS A 33 4.84 -10.02 -5.84
C CYS A 33 4.94 -11.08 -6.94
N LYS A 34 6.08 -11.16 -7.62
CA LYS A 34 6.34 -12.12 -8.71
C LYS A 34 6.26 -13.59 -8.27
N ALA A 35 6.62 -13.88 -7.03
CA ALA A 35 6.50 -15.18 -6.38
C ALA A 35 5.08 -15.50 -5.89
N GLY A 36 4.11 -14.61 -6.10
CA GLY A 36 2.72 -14.81 -5.69
C GLY A 36 2.47 -14.69 -4.19
N ARG A 37 3.39 -14.11 -3.43
CA ARG A 37 3.27 -13.93 -1.97
C ARG A 37 2.63 -12.61 -1.55
N LEU A 38 2.54 -11.64 -2.47
CA LEU A 38 1.67 -10.48 -2.30
C LEU A 38 0.25 -10.88 -2.69
N HIS A 39 -0.67 -10.99 -1.73
CA HIS A 39 -2.04 -11.43 -2.02
C HIS A 39 -2.95 -10.30 -2.50
N ALA A 40 -2.86 -9.12 -1.90
CA ALA A 40 -3.63 -7.94 -2.27
C ALA A 40 -2.94 -6.68 -1.76
N VAL A 41 -3.19 -5.56 -2.44
CA VAL A 41 -2.87 -4.23 -1.93
C VAL A 41 -4.18 -3.48 -1.70
N TYR A 42 -4.29 -2.81 -0.56
CA TYR A 42 -5.43 -1.95 -0.24
C TYR A 42 -4.95 -0.50 -0.14
N ILE A 43 -5.70 0.42 -0.74
CA ILE A 43 -5.47 1.86 -0.64
C ILE A 43 -6.68 2.45 0.07
N ARG A 44 -6.43 3.14 1.19
CA ARG A 44 -7.43 3.97 1.85
C ARG A 44 -7.11 5.43 1.57
N THR A 45 -8.05 6.15 0.97
CA THR A 45 -7.92 7.59 0.74
C THR A 45 -8.21 8.38 2.01
N ASP A 46 -7.83 9.66 2.02
CA ASP A 46 -8.23 10.65 3.02
C ASP A 46 -9.75 10.78 3.16
N GLU A 47 -10.48 10.73 2.05
CA GLU A 47 -11.95 10.70 2.00
C GLU A 47 -12.56 9.35 2.44
N GLY A 48 -11.75 8.40 2.93
CA GLY A 48 -12.22 7.11 3.45
C GLY A 48 -12.60 6.07 2.39
N VAL A 49 -12.33 6.31 1.10
CA VAL A 49 -12.56 5.34 0.03
C VAL A 49 -11.54 4.21 0.16
N LEU A 50 -12.03 2.97 0.23
CA LEU A 50 -11.18 1.77 0.27
C LEU A 50 -11.13 1.12 -1.10
N ILE A 51 -9.94 1.00 -1.66
CA ILE A 51 -9.68 0.41 -2.98
C ILE A 51 -8.87 -0.85 -2.80
N LYS A 52 -9.37 -1.98 -3.32
CA LYS A 52 -8.60 -3.20 -3.51
C LYS A 52 -7.90 -3.14 -4.87
N VAL A 53 -6.60 -3.43 -4.88
CA VAL A 53 -5.75 -3.57 -6.06
C VAL A 53 -5.20 -4.99 -6.09
N GLU A 54 -5.51 -5.71 -7.15
CA GLU A 54 -4.99 -7.07 -7.36
C GLU A 54 -3.49 -7.00 -7.77
N PRO A 55 -2.63 -7.90 -7.27
CA PRO A 55 -1.19 -7.93 -7.60
C PRO A 55 -0.89 -8.07 -9.10
N ARG A 56 -1.85 -8.60 -9.88
CA ARG A 56 -1.76 -8.77 -11.33
C ARG A 56 -2.15 -7.51 -12.11
N ALA A 57 -2.58 -6.45 -11.44
CA ALA A 57 -2.95 -5.21 -12.10
C ALA A 57 -1.72 -4.53 -12.71
N THR A 58 -1.79 -4.15 -13.98
CA THR A 58 -0.74 -3.35 -14.62
C THR A 58 -0.92 -1.89 -14.25
N ILE A 59 -0.02 -1.37 -13.42
CA ILE A 59 0.00 0.06 -13.06
C ILE A 59 0.64 0.85 -14.19
N PRO A 60 -0.03 1.88 -14.74
CA PRO A 60 0.53 2.69 -15.80
C PRO A 60 1.88 3.32 -15.41
N GLU A 61 2.83 3.36 -16.34
CA GLU A 61 4.16 3.94 -16.06
C GLU A 61 4.11 5.44 -15.82
N SER A 62 3.27 6.17 -16.57
CA SER A 62 3.13 7.62 -16.42
C SER A 62 2.09 7.97 -15.36
N LEU A 63 2.42 8.98 -14.55
CA LEU A 63 1.53 9.49 -13.51
C LEU A 63 0.20 9.98 -14.09
N GLU A 64 0.22 10.60 -15.27
CA GLU A 64 -0.99 11.07 -15.93
C GLU A 64 -1.94 9.91 -16.27
N LYS A 65 -1.43 8.83 -16.87
CA LYS A 65 -2.25 7.64 -17.18
C LYS A 65 -2.75 6.96 -15.90
N PHE A 66 -1.92 6.92 -14.86
CA PHE A 66 -2.32 6.43 -13.54
C PHE A 66 -3.48 7.26 -12.95
N CYS A 67 -3.42 8.58 -13.01
CA CYS A 67 -4.50 9.45 -12.56
C CYS A 67 -5.78 9.27 -13.39
N CYS A 68 -5.68 9.09 -14.70
CA CYS A 68 -6.82 8.74 -15.54
C CYS A 68 -7.44 7.39 -15.12
N MET A 69 -6.62 6.39 -14.87
CA MET A 69 -7.05 5.08 -14.36
C MET A 69 -7.79 5.22 -13.01
N MET A 70 -7.23 5.97 -12.06
CA MET A 70 -7.88 6.19 -10.75
C MET A 70 -9.19 6.99 -10.87
N SER A 71 -9.24 7.99 -11.75
CA SER A 71 -10.49 8.72 -12.04
C SER A 71 -11.57 7.79 -12.58
N GLN A 72 -11.22 6.90 -13.53
CA GLN A 72 -12.13 5.90 -14.06
C GLN A 72 -12.60 4.92 -12.97
N LEU A 73 -11.69 4.46 -12.10
CA LEU A 73 -12.01 3.59 -10.98
C LEU A 73 -13.04 4.23 -10.04
N LEU A 74 -12.87 5.50 -9.68
CA LEU A 74 -13.79 6.20 -8.78
C LEU A 74 -15.17 6.44 -9.42
N GLN A 75 -15.24 6.64 -10.74
CA GLN A 75 -16.51 6.79 -11.46
C GLN A 75 -17.26 5.47 -11.65
N LYS A 76 -16.53 4.36 -11.92
CA LYS A 76 -17.12 3.05 -12.26
C LYS A 76 -17.09 2.04 -11.12
N PHE A 77 -16.50 2.40 -9.98
CA PHE A 77 -16.20 1.56 -8.82
C PHE A 77 -15.35 0.30 -9.09
N SER A 78 -14.97 0.05 -10.34
CA SER A 78 -14.18 -1.11 -10.74
C SER A 78 -13.47 -0.91 -12.08
N ILE A 79 -12.32 -1.59 -12.23
CA ILE A 79 -11.60 -1.75 -13.49
C ILE A 79 -11.44 -3.24 -13.75
N LYS A 80 -11.94 -3.72 -14.89
CA LYS A 80 -11.91 -5.13 -15.29
C LYS A 80 -10.62 -5.47 -16.05
N SER A 81 -10.19 -6.72 -15.96
CA SER A 81 -9.10 -7.26 -16.78
C SER A 81 -9.51 -7.32 -18.26
N THR A 82 -8.53 -7.16 -19.15
CA THR A 82 -8.70 -7.41 -20.58
C THR A 82 -9.08 -8.88 -20.79
N GLY A 83 -10.24 -9.12 -21.41
CA GLY A 83 -10.80 -10.48 -21.56
C GLY A 83 -11.76 -10.92 -20.44
N GLY A 84 -12.18 -10.03 -19.54
CA GLY A 84 -13.33 -10.25 -18.65
C GLY A 84 -13.09 -11.19 -17.45
N ARG A 85 -11.87 -11.71 -17.27
CA ARG A 85 -11.49 -12.60 -16.15
C ARG A 85 -11.27 -11.83 -14.84
N GLY A 86 -12.31 -11.17 -14.34
CA GLY A 86 -12.33 -10.51 -13.03
C GLY A 86 -11.96 -9.02 -13.04
N SER A 87 -12.01 -8.43 -11.84
CA SER A 87 -11.68 -7.02 -11.57
C SER A 87 -10.23 -6.91 -11.12
N LEU A 88 -9.46 -5.98 -11.69
CA LEU A 88 -8.08 -5.70 -11.27
C LEU A 88 -8.03 -4.65 -10.15
N LEU A 89 -8.88 -3.63 -10.24
CA LEU A 89 -9.08 -2.65 -9.17
C LEU A 89 -10.57 -2.57 -8.84
N ARG A 90 -10.90 -2.36 -7.57
CA ARG A 90 -12.30 -2.23 -7.12
C ARG A 90 -12.39 -1.37 -5.87
N VAL A 91 -13.41 -0.51 -5.82
CA VAL A 91 -13.84 0.13 -4.57
C VAL A 91 -14.60 -0.89 -3.71
N VAL A 92 -14.15 -1.11 -2.48
CA VAL A 92 -14.71 -2.10 -1.55
C VAL A 92 -15.23 -1.40 -0.29
N LYS A 93 -16.08 -2.10 0.48
CA LYS A 93 -16.67 -1.55 1.71
C LYS A 93 -15.65 -1.53 2.84
N ASN A 94 -15.72 -0.51 3.70
CA ASN A 94 -15.00 -0.50 4.98
C ASN A 94 -15.68 -1.40 6.02
N PRO A 95 -14.95 -1.85 7.06
CA PRO A 95 -13.51 -1.68 7.28
C PRO A 95 -12.66 -2.70 6.49
N VAL A 96 -11.38 -2.38 6.28
CA VAL A 96 -10.42 -3.25 5.54
C VAL A 96 -10.32 -4.65 6.14
N ALA A 97 -10.48 -4.79 7.46
CA ALA A 97 -10.39 -6.05 8.18
C ALA A 97 -11.34 -7.13 7.64
N GLN A 98 -12.49 -6.76 7.07
CA GLN A 98 -13.44 -7.70 6.46
C GLN A 98 -12.90 -8.41 5.21
N HIS A 99 -11.84 -7.86 4.60
CA HIS A 99 -11.24 -8.39 3.37
C HIS A 99 -9.88 -9.04 3.59
N LEU A 100 -9.42 -9.08 4.84
CA LEU A 100 -8.17 -9.73 5.21
C LEU A 100 -8.40 -11.21 5.53
N PRO A 101 -7.42 -12.09 5.27
CA PRO A 101 -7.48 -13.47 5.72
C PRO A 101 -7.69 -13.58 7.24
N ALA A 102 -8.20 -14.72 7.69
CA ALA A 102 -8.15 -15.05 9.11
C ALA A 102 -6.69 -15.10 9.61
N ASN A 103 -6.49 -14.87 10.90
CA ASN A 103 -5.16 -14.83 11.54
C ASN A 103 -4.20 -13.80 10.91
N SER A 104 -4.73 -12.64 10.51
CA SER A 104 -3.92 -11.52 10.04
C SER A 104 -3.37 -10.68 11.20
N LEU A 105 -2.05 -10.51 11.24
CA LEU A 105 -1.35 -9.55 12.09
C LEU A 105 -1.15 -8.23 11.33
N LYS A 106 -1.79 -7.17 11.79
CA LYS A 106 -1.80 -5.83 11.18
C LYS A 106 -0.71 -4.96 11.83
N ILE A 107 0.29 -4.57 11.04
CA ILE A 107 1.50 -3.89 11.52
C ILE A 107 1.58 -2.51 10.89
N GLY A 108 1.51 -1.48 11.71
CA GLY A 108 1.68 -0.09 11.29
C GLY A 108 3.15 0.33 11.31
N LEU A 109 3.61 1.02 10.26
CA LEU A 109 4.91 1.69 10.28
C LEU A 109 4.74 3.16 10.66
N SER A 110 5.41 3.58 11.74
CA SER A 110 5.43 4.96 12.18
C SER A 110 6.80 5.35 12.74
N LEU A 111 7.37 6.43 12.21
CA LEU A 111 8.63 7.00 12.72
C LEU A 111 8.53 7.36 14.21
N SER A 112 7.37 7.81 14.68
CA SER A 112 7.17 8.22 16.06
C SER A 112 6.86 7.05 17.01
N SER A 113 6.96 5.79 16.54
CA SER A 113 6.79 4.64 17.44
C SER A 113 7.98 4.52 18.38
N GLN A 114 7.70 4.25 19.66
CA GLN A 114 8.75 3.92 20.64
C GLN A 114 9.34 2.52 20.42
N LYS A 115 8.65 1.66 19.65
CA LYS A 115 9.10 0.31 19.33
C LYS A 115 9.94 0.33 18.05
N ALA A 116 11.21 0.69 18.19
CA ALA A 116 12.19 0.56 17.11
C ALA A 116 12.60 -0.91 16.94
N VAL A 117 12.57 -1.41 15.71
CA VAL A 117 12.87 -2.83 15.41
C VAL A 117 13.76 -2.96 14.17
N ASP A 118 14.61 -3.98 14.16
CA ASP A 118 15.11 -4.50 12.89
C ASP A 118 13.99 -5.30 12.23
N LEU A 119 13.59 -4.88 11.03
CA LEU A 119 12.45 -5.47 10.33
C LEU A 119 12.66 -6.93 9.95
N ARG A 120 13.92 -7.36 9.72
CA ARG A 120 14.24 -8.75 9.40
C ARG A 120 13.98 -9.64 10.61
N ASP A 121 14.47 -9.24 11.77
CA ASP A 121 14.32 -10.00 13.00
C ASP A 121 12.84 -10.01 13.42
N TYR A 122 12.19 -8.84 13.35
CA TYR A 122 10.76 -8.71 13.63
C TYR A 122 9.90 -9.66 12.80
N VAL A 123 10.07 -9.70 11.46
CA VAL A 123 9.26 -10.62 10.65
C VAL A 123 9.67 -12.07 10.86
N HIS A 124 10.93 -12.37 11.19
CA HIS A 124 11.40 -13.72 11.46
C HIS A 124 10.67 -14.32 12.66
N ASP A 125 10.52 -13.55 13.73
CA ASP A 125 9.87 -13.95 14.98
C ASP A 125 8.35 -14.16 14.87
N VAL A 126 7.70 -13.60 13.85
CA VAL A 126 6.27 -13.84 13.61
C VAL A 126 6.03 -15.28 13.16
N SER A 127 5.03 -15.96 13.73
CA SER A 127 4.65 -17.32 13.31
C SER A 127 4.36 -17.42 11.81
N ASP A 128 4.83 -18.50 11.17
CA ASP A 128 4.55 -18.79 9.75
C ASP A 128 3.07 -19.08 9.47
N ASN A 129 2.26 -19.33 10.51
CA ASN A 129 0.81 -19.52 10.39
C ASN A 129 0.03 -18.21 10.35
N ALA A 130 0.69 -17.06 10.57
CA ALA A 130 0.05 -15.75 10.55
C ALA A 130 0.18 -15.07 9.17
N ASN A 131 -0.88 -14.36 8.77
CA ASN A 131 -0.86 -13.51 7.58
C ASN A 131 -0.36 -12.12 7.97
N LEU A 132 0.69 -11.63 7.31
CA LEU A 132 1.24 -10.30 7.60
C LEU A 132 0.55 -9.22 6.79
N VAL A 133 0.07 -8.17 7.45
CA VAL A 133 -0.57 -7.00 6.82
C VAL A 133 0.14 -5.74 7.26
N PHE A 134 0.89 -5.12 6.35
CA PHE A 134 1.62 -3.89 6.64
C PHE A 134 0.81 -2.65 6.26
N VAL A 135 0.73 -1.68 7.16
CA VAL A 135 0.09 -0.37 6.94
C VAL A 135 1.18 0.69 6.81
N VAL A 136 1.30 1.26 5.61
CA VAL A 136 2.31 2.26 5.25
C VAL A 136 1.62 3.55 4.83
N GLY A 137 2.04 4.68 5.39
CA GLY A 137 1.52 5.99 5.02
C GLY A 137 2.00 6.42 3.63
N ALA A 138 1.10 6.45 2.65
CA ALA A 138 1.35 6.97 1.30
C ALA A 138 0.96 8.46 1.20
N MET A 139 1.56 9.29 2.07
CA MET A 139 1.22 10.72 2.23
C MET A 139 2.48 11.57 2.30
N ALA A 140 2.38 12.85 1.93
CA ALA A 140 3.51 13.78 2.06
C ALA A 140 3.82 14.12 3.53
N HIS A 141 2.77 14.31 4.32
CA HIS A 141 2.85 14.58 5.74
C HIS A 141 1.64 13.95 6.43
N GLY A 142 1.84 13.42 7.63
CA GLY A 142 0.78 12.86 8.45
C GLY A 142 1.24 11.61 9.20
N ARG A 143 0.28 10.89 9.77
CA ARG A 143 0.51 9.66 10.55
C ARG A 143 -0.54 8.64 10.16
N ILE A 144 -0.18 7.36 10.26
CA ILE A 144 -1.14 6.27 10.10
C ILE A 144 -2.15 6.29 11.25
N GLU A 145 -3.39 5.91 10.97
CA GLU A 145 -4.42 5.71 12.01
C GLU A 145 -4.11 4.42 12.79
N SER A 146 -4.02 4.51 14.11
CA SER A 146 -3.65 3.39 14.98
C SER A 146 -4.81 2.44 15.33
N GLU A 147 -6.06 2.84 15.10
CA GLU A 147 -7.24 2.11 15.60
C GLU A 147 -7.47 0.75 14.92
N ASN A 148 -6.78 0.48 13.81
CA ASN A 148 -6.97 -0.75 13.01
C ASN A 148 -5.71 -1.63 12.92
N VAL A 149 -4.64 -1.29 13.64
CA VAL A 149 -3.38 -2.06 13.66
C VAL A 149 -3.21 -2.76 15.02
N ASP A 150 -2.58 -3.93 15.00
CA ASP A 150 -2.32 -4.75 16.18
C ASP A 150 -0.96 -4.38 16.80
N ASP A 151 -0.03 -3.88 16.00
CA ASP A 151 1.30 -3.41 16.44
C ASP A 151 1.73 -2.18 15.62
N ILE A 152 2.52 -1.29 16.23
CA ILE A 152 3.08 -0.11 15.55
C ILE A 152 4.57 -0.06 15.81
N ILE A 153 5.37 -0.14 14.74
CA ILE A 153 6.82 -0.21 14.81
C ILE A 153 7.48 0.96 14.07
N SER A 154 8.68 1.34 14.52
CA SER A 154 9.60 2.17 13.76
C SER A 154 10.70 1.28 13.19
N VAL A 155 11.04 1.45 11.92
CA VAL A 155 12.06 0.65 11.20
C VAL A 155 13.31 1.47 10.86
N SER A 156 13.37 2.72 11.34
CA SER A 156 14.44 3.69 11.06
C SER A 156 14.31 4.89 11.98
N ASP A 157 15.44 5.43 12.45
CA ASP A 157 15.50 6.71 13.19
C ASP A 157 15.28 7.93 12.27
N TYR A 158 15.34 7.72 10.95
CA TYR A 158 15.13 8.73 9.93
C TYR A 158 13.76 8.57 9.25
N PRO A 159 13.09 9.67 8.86
CA PRO A 159 11.91 9.62 8.02
C PRO A 159 12.21 8.89 6.70
N LEU A 160 11.39 7.88 6.38
CA LEU A 160 11.49 7.11 5.14
C LEU A 160 10.30 7.41 4.23
N SER A 161 10.53 7.39 2.92
CA SER A 161 9.43 7.42 1.96
C SER A 161 8.64 6.11 1.99
N ALA A 162 7.37 6.15 1.54
CA ALA A 162 6.54 4.96 1.43
C ALA A 162 7.21 3.85 0.59
N VAL A 163 7.91 4.24 -0.48
CA VAL A 163 8.65 3.33 -1.37
C VAL A 163 9.75 2.60 -0.61
N VAL A 164 10.57 3.33 0.16
CA VAL A 164 11.67 2.71 0.93
C VAL A 164 11.11 1.80 2.04
N CYS A 165 10.01 2.18 2.69
CA CYS A 165 9.33 1.30 3.64
C CYS A 165 8.89 -0.02 2.98
N LEU A 166 8.24 0.07 1.81
CA LEU A 166 7.79 -1.10 1.05
C LEU A 166 8.95 -1.98 0.58
N GLU A 167 10.07 -1.39 0.16
CA GLU A 167 11.30 -2.13 -0.19
C GLU A 167 11.84 -2.90 1.00
N ARG A 168 11.98 -2.25 2.17
CA ARG A 168 12.47 -2.92 3.39
C ARG A 168 11.55 -4.06 3.82
N ILE A 169 10.23 -3.85 3.79
CA ILE A 169 9.24 -4.91 4.05
C ILE A 169 9.44 -6.07 3.07
N SER A 170 9.50 -5.77 1.77
CA SER A 170 9.60 -6.79 0.75
C SER A 170 10.90 -7.59 0.88
N MET A 171 12.03 -6.92 1.10
CA MET A 171 13.32 -7.58 1.30
C MET A 171 13.36 -8.46 2.56
N ALA A 172 12.72 -8.02 3.66
CA ALA A 172 12.64 -8.80 4.89
C ALA A 172 11.81 -10.08 4.68
N LEU A 173 10.67 -9.96 3.99
CA LEU A 173 9.80 -11.10 3.67
C LEU A 173 10.42 -12.04 2.63
N GLU A 174 11.07 -11.50 1.60
CA GLU A 174 11.80 -12.28 0.59
C GLU A 174 12.87 -13.14 1.25
N ARG A 175 13.60 -12.60 2.22
CA ARG A 175 14.56 -13.38 3.02
C ARG A 175 13.89 -14.44 3.89
N LYS A 176 12.83 -14.08 4.62
CA LYS A 176 12.10 -15.04 5.47
C LYS A 176 11.58 -16.23 4.66
N TRP A 177 11.12 -15.99 3.43
CA TRP A 177 10.52 -17.00 2.57
C TRP A 177 11.46 -17.57 1.50
N ASN A 178 12.76 -17.30 1.57
CA ASN A 178 13.78 -17.77 0.63
C ASN A 178 13.44 -17.48 -0.86
N ILE A 179 12.95 -16.27 -1.12
CA ILE A 179 12.65 -15.77 -2.47
C ILE A 179 13.90 -15.04 -3.00
N LEU A 180 14.46 -15.55 -4.10
CA LEU A 180 15.71 -15.07 -4.72
C LEU A 180 15.48 -14.10 -5.87
#